data_AF-A0A3B1DXY5-F1
#
_entry.id   AF-A0A3B1DXY5-F1
#
_cell.length_a   1.000
_cell.length_b   1.000
_cell.length_c   1.000
_cell.angle_alpha   90.00
_cell.angle_beta   90.00
_cell.angle_gamma   90.00
#
_symmetry.space_group_name_H-M   'P 1'
#
loop_
_entity.id
_entity.type
_entity.pdbx_description
1 polymer ?
#
loop_
_entity_poly.entity_id
_entity_poly.type
_entity_poly.pdbx_seq_one_letter_code
_entity_poly.pdbx_strand_id
1 'polypeptide(L)'
;PDVVSITLTWNDCIRGRSHRAAYRKRLKNVIEVIRQSDAIPLLQTPYRIDPVLQPQLVRLPAYVKIMREVACEKNVPCIDHWEHWKPLCNYPQKMAQLLSDNGLYLNNKGNIAVARLMIKQLRVECHLPDWCDYFSLSSQNNSPSQNSPPPQNNLPSQAMAAFSVK
;
A
#
# COMPACT_ATOMS: atom_id res chain seq x y z
N PRO A 1 -17.59 -17.04 0.47
CA PRO A 1 -17.14 -15.87 1.25
C PRO A 1 -18.36 -14.99 1.52
N ASP A 2 -18.51 -14.42 2.71
CA ASP A 2 -19.67 -13.56 3.01
C ASP A 2 -19.52 -12.15 2.43
N VAL A 3 -18.29 -11.64 2.40
CA VAL A 3 -17.93 -10.35 1.83
C VAL A 3 -16.75 -10.53 0.88
N VAL A 4 -16.80 -9.86 -0.27
CA VAL A 4 -15.70 -9.83 -1.25
C VAL A 4 -15.23 -8.39 -1.42
N SER A 5 -14.01 -8.11 -0.96
CA SER A 5 -13.39 -6.79 -1.13
C SER A 5 -12.70 -6.66 -2.49
N ILE A 6 -12.94 -5.56 -3.21
CA ILE A 6 -12.53 -5.39 -4.61
C ILE A 6 -11.79 -4.06 -4.80
N THR A 7 -10.53 -4.15 -5.21
CA THR A 7 -9.68 -2.99 -5.54
C THR A 7 -9.07 -3.19 -6.93
N LEU A 8 -9.79 -2.83 -7.99
CA LEU A 8 -9.35 -3.01 -9.38
C LEU A 8 -9.24 -1.66 -10.09
N THR A 9 -8.02 -1.19 -10.37
CA THR A 9 -7.82 0.11 -11.05
C THR A 9 -6.51 0.27 -11.84
N TRP A 10 -5.38 -0.24 -11.35
CA TRP A 10 -4.06 0.07 -11.94
C TRP A 10 -3.90 -0.41 -13.38
N ASN A 11 -4.11 -1.71 -13.62
CA ASN A 11 -3.97 -2.30 -14.95
C ASN A 11 -4.97 -1.71 -15.96
N ASP A 12 -6.17 -1.36 -15.50
CA ASP A 12 -7.18 -0.73 -16.33
C ASP A 12 -6.82 0.71 -16.70
N CYS A 13 -6.21 1.45 -15.78
CA CYS A 13 -5.74 2.82 -16.02
C CYS A 13 -4.66 2.89 -17.10
N ILE A 14 -3.73 1.93 -17.10
CA ILE A 14 -2.65 1.85 -18.09
C ILE A 14 -3.21 1.71 -19.51
N ARG A 15 -4.31 0.95 -19.69
CA ARG A 15 -4.99 0.77 -20.99
C ARG A 15 -5.65 2.05 -21.53
N GLY A 16 -5.85 3.06 -20.69
CA GLY A 16 -6.19 4.41 -21.12
C GLY A 16 -7.65 4.69 -21.49
N ARG A 17 -7.89 5.93 -21.93
CA ARG A 17 -9.24 6.54 -22.00
C ARG A 17 -10.27 5.68 -22.75
N SER A 18 -9.89 5.08 -23.88
CA SER A 18 -10.77 4.21 -24.69
C SER A 18 -11.29 2.99 -23.92
N HIS A 19 -10.57 2.54 -22.88
CA HIS A 19 -10.92 1.36 -22.10
C HIS A 19 -11.84 1.65 -20.90
N ARG A 20 -12.19 2.91 -20.64
CA ARG A 20 -13.05 3.29 -19.50
C ARG A 20 -14.44 2.65 -19.57
N ALA A 21 -15.04 2.58 -20.76
CA ALA A 21 -16.33 1.92 -20.95
C ALA A 21 -16.24 0.41 -20.66
N ALA A 22 -15.18 -0.25 -21.16
CA ALA A 22 -14.92 -1.66 -20.90
C ALA A 22 -14.61 -1.94 -19.42
N TYR A 23 -13.92 -1.02 -18.74
CA TYR A 23 -13.70 -1.07 -17.29
C TYR A 23 -15.02 -0.99 -16.52
N ARG A 24 -15.88 -0.02 -16.83
CA ARG A 24 -17.21 0.08 -16.21
C ARG A 24 -18.02 -1.20 -16.39
N LYS A 25 -18.08 -1.73 -17.62
CA LYS A 25 -18.81 -2.97 -17.94
C LYS A 25 -18.27 -4.15 -17.12
N ARG A 26 -16.95 -4.31 -17.05
CA ARG A 26 -16.31 -5.37 -16.26
C ARG A 26 -16.56 -5.23 -14.77
N LEU A 27 -16.44 -4.02 -14.22
CA LEU A 27 -16.69 -3.79 -12.80
C LEU A 27 -18.14 -4.14 -12.41
N LYS A 28 -19.12 -3.74 -13.23
CA LYS A 28 -20.52 -4.15 -13.06
C LYS A 28 -20.67 -5.67 -13.10
N ASN A 29 -20.05 -6.33 -14.08
CA ASN A 29 -20.13 -7.78 -14.22
C ASN A 29 -19.56 -8.51 -13.00
N VAL A 30 -18.42 -8.06 -12.47
CA VAL A 30 -17.82 -8.63 -11.26
C VAL A 30 -18.76 -8.51 -10.06
N ILE A 31 -19.41 -7.35 -9.90
CA ILE A 31 -20.41 -7.13 -8.84
C ILE A 31 -21.58 -8.12 -8.95
N GLU A 32 -22.12 -8.33 -10.17
CA GLU A 32 -23.23 -9.27 -10.37
C GLU A 32 -22.81 -10.72 -10.08
N VAL A 33 -21.62 -11.14 -10.52
CA VAL A 33 -21.10 -12.49 -10.25
C VAL A 33 -20.95 -12.74 -8.75
N ILE A 34 -20.46 -11.75 -8.00
CA ILE A 34 -20.33 -11.86 -6.53
C ILE A 34 -21.70 -12.00 -5.88
N ARG A 35 -22.69 -11.22 -6.32
CA ARG A 35 -24.08 -11.32 -5.81
C ARG A 35 -24.73 -12.66 -6.11
N GLN A 36 -24.45 -13.25 -7.28
CA GLN A 36 -24.94 -14.58 -7.64
C GLN A 36 -24.38 -15.69 -6.73
N SER A 37 -23.28 -15.43 -6.01
CA SER A 37 -22.73 -16.32 -5.00
C SER A 37 -23.22 -16.00 -3.57
N ASP A 38 -24.28 -15.19 -3.43
CA ASP A 38 -24.84 -14.68 -2.17
C ASP A 38 -23.88 -13.86 -1.31
N ALA A 39 -22.73 -13.45 -1.87
CA ALA A 39 -21.73 -12.64 -1.20
C ALA A 39 -22.00 -11.14 -1.36
N ILE A 40 -21.60 -10.35 -0.36
CA ILE A 40 -21.69 -8.89 -0.39
C ILE A 40 -20.43 -8.31 -1.07
N PRO A 41 -20.56 -7.62 -2.21
CA PRO A 41 -19.43 -6.91 -2.80
C PRO A 41 -19.11 -5.65 -1.96
N LEU A 42 -17.82 -5.40 -1.73
CA LEU A 42 -17.30 -4.19 -1.11
C LEU A 42 -16.26 -3.57 -2.04
N LEU A 43 -16.57 -2.42 -2.62
CA LEU A 43 -15.61 -1.71 -3.47
C LEU A 43 -14.62 -0.93 -2.61
N GLN A 44 -13.37 -0.87 -3.06
CA GLN A 44 -12.38 0.02 -2.48
C GLN A 44 -11.67 0.77 -3.60
N THR A 45 -11.70 2.10 -3.51
CA THR A 45 -10.88 2.91 -4.43
C THR A 45 -9.39 2.67 -4.14
N PRO A 46 -8.50 2.84 -5.13
CA PRO A 46 -7.07 2.81 -4.88
C PRO A 46 -6.62 3.91 -3.92
N TYR A 47 -5.50 3.68 -3.24
CA TYR A 47 -4.79 4.73 -2.50
C TYR A 47 -4.20 5.79 -3.44
N ARG A 48 -3.79 6.92 -2.86
CA ARG A 48 -2.96 7.90 -3.56
C ARG A 48 -1.56 7.33 -3.77
N ILE A 49 -1.04 7.53 -4.97
CA ILE A 49 0.30 7.14 -5.39
C ILE A 49 1.13 8.40 -5.64
N ASP A 50 2.44 8.24 -5.80
CA ASP A 50 3.30 9.33 -6.25
C ASP A 50 3.13 9.55 -7.76
N PRO A 51 2.53 10.67 -8.21
CA PRO A 51 2.29 10.91 -9.62
C PRO A 51 3.57 11.25 -10.42
N VAL A 52 4.65 11.66 -9.74
CA VAL A 52 5.94 11.95 -10.37
C VAL A 52 6.65 10.64 -10.70
N LEU A 53 6.62 9.68 -9.76
CA LEU A 53 7.21 8.36 -9.98
C LEU A 53 6.32 7.43 -10.83
N GLN A 54 5.01 7.71 -10.91
CA GLN A 54 4.04 6.89 -11.65
C GLN A 54 3.24 7.68 -12.71
N PRO A 55 3.92 8.32 -13.69
CA PRO A 55 3.27 9.19 -14.67
C PRO A 55 2.28 8.44 -15.58
N GLN A 56 2.48 7.15 -15.82
CA GLN A 56 1.57 6.30 -16.60
C GLN A 56 0.19 6.13 -15.96
N LEU A 57 0.06 6.45 -14.67
CA LEU A 57 -1.18 6.41 -13.89
C LEU A 57 -1.85 7.78 -13.72
N VAL A 58 -1.43 8.81 -14.47
CA VAL A 58 -2.05 10.16 -14.46
C VAL A 58 -3.56 10.14 -14.71
N ARG A 59 -4.07 9.09 -15.37
CA ARG A 59 -5.50 8.93 -15.71
C ARG A 59 -6.32 8.27 -14.61
N LEU A 60 -5.70 7.82 -13.51
CA LEU A 60 -6.39 7.12 -12.43
C LEU A 60 -7.59 7.88 -11.85
N PRO A 61 -7.57 9.22 -11.66
CA PRO A 61 -8.72 9.93 -11.11
C PRO A 61 -10.04 9.65 -11.85
N ALA A 62 -9.96 9.46 -13.17
CA ALA A 62 -11.14 9.14 -13.98
C ALA A 62 -11.64 7.70 -13.78
N TYR A 63 -10.76 6.75 -13.48
CA TYR A 63 -11.15 5.38 -13.14
C TYR A 63 -11.73 5.30 -11.74
N VAL A 64 -11.18 6.06 -10.79
CA VAL A 64 -11.77 6.24 -9.45
C VAL A 64 -13.18 6.81 -9.55
N LYS A 65 -13.39 7.84 -10.38
CA LYS A 65 -14.72 8.41 -10.63
C LYS A 65 -15.69 7.34 -11.15
N ILE A 66 -15.27 6.51 -12.10
CA ILE A 66 -16.11 5.41 -12.61
C ILE A 66 -16.44 4.40 -11.51
N MET A 67 -15.47 4.03 -10.66
CA MET A 67 -15.71 3.11 -9.55
C MET A 67 -16.76 3.66 -8.58
N ARG A 68 -16.66 4.94 -8.19
CA ARG A 68 -17.64 5.62 -7.32
C ARG A 68 -19.03 5.65 -7.95
N GLU A 69 -19.11 5.98 -9.24
CA GLU A 69 -20.38 6.00 -9.98
C GLU A 69 -21.01 4.61 -10.05
N VAL A 70 -20.21 3.56 -10.30
CA VAL A 70 -20.70 2.18 -10.30
C VAL A 70 -21.14 1.74 -8.91
N ALA A 71 -20.39 2.11 -7.86
CA ALA A 71 -20.78 1.84 -6.47
C ALA A 71 -22.17 2.42 -6.16
N CYS A 72 -22.38 3.70 -6.51
CA CYS A 72 -23.66 4.36 -6.35
C CYS A 72 -24.77 3.71 -7.19
N GLU A 73 -24.52 3.51 -8.50
CA GLU A 73 -25.50 2.93 -9.44
C GLU A 73 -25.96 1.54 -9.01
N LYS A 74 -25.03 0.72 -8.51
CA LYS A 74 -25.29 -0.66 -8.11
C LYS A 74 -25.66 -0.81 -6.65
N ASN A 75 -25.73 0.28 -5.88
CA ASN A 75 -25.92 0.27 -4.43
C ASN A 75 -24.94 -0.70 -3.72
N VAL A 76 -23.64 -0.49 -3.95
CA VAL A 76 -22.55 -1.28 -3.39
C VAL A 76 -21.75 -0.39 -2.43
N PRO A 77 -21.47 -0.84 -1.19
CA PRO A 77 -20.65 -0.07 -0.26
C PRO A 77 -19.25 0.16 -0.85
N CYS A 78 -18.70 1.36 -0.61
CA CYS A 78 -17.40 1.73 -1.14
C CYS A 78 -16.53 2.43 -0.09
N ILE A 79 -15.32 1.90 0.13
CA ILE A 79 -14.28 2.52 0.96
C ILE A 79 -13.41 3.41 0.07
N ASP A 80 -13.54 4.72 0.28
CA ASP A 80 -12.90 5.73 -0.56
C ASP A 80 -11.52 6.15 -0.05
N HIS A 81 -10.55 5.25 -0.17
CA HIS A 81 -9.12 5.53 0.05
C HIS A 81 -8.60 6.73 -0.74
N TRP A 82 -9.05 6.92 -1.97
CA TRP A 82 -8.60 7.99 -2.85
C TRP A 82 -8.97 9.38 -2.31
N GLU A 83 -10.18 9.54 -1.80
CA GLU A 83 -10.60 10.78 -1.13
C GLU A 83 -9.94 10.91 0.23
N HIS A 84 -9.92 9.84 1.03
CA HIS A 84 -9.38 9.86 2.38
C HIS A 84 -7.94 10.35 2.43
N TRP A 85 -7.10 9.94 1.47
CA TRP A 85 -5.69 10.35 1.40
C TRP A 85 -5.42 11.54 0.49
N LYS A 86 -6.44 12.17 -0.10
CA LYS A 86 -6.27 13.40 -0.90
C LYS A 86 -5.49 14.50 -0.16
N PRO A 87 -5.67 14.74 1.16
CA PRO A 87 -4.88 15.75 1.86
C PRO A 87 -3.37 15.48 1.85
N LEU A 88 -2.93 14.22 1.73
CA LEU A 88 -1.50 13.86 1.67
C LEU A 88 -0.82 14.33 0.39
N CYS A 89 -1.56 14.64 -0.68
CA CYS A 89 -1.00 15.22 -1.90
C CYS A 89 -0.34 16.59 -1.66
N ASN A 90 -0.72 17.30 -0.59
CA ASN A 90 -0.10 18.56 -0.19
C ASN A 90 1.14 18.36 0.72
N TYR A 91 1.43 17.11 1.10
CA TYR A 91 2.52 16.74 2.00
C TYR A 91 3.29 15.53 1.43
N PRO A 92 4.05 15.73 0.34
CA PRO A 92 4.70 14.63 -0.37
C PRO A 92 5.65 13.80 0.52
N GLN A 93 6.30 14.42 1.51
CA GLN A 93 7.15 13.71 2.47
C GLN A 93 6.35 12.72 3.33
N LYS A 94 5.11 13.07 3.71
CA LYS A 94 4.22 12.15 4.45
C LYS A 94 3.68 11.05 3.56
N MET A 95 3.41 11.34 2.29
CA MET A 95 2.99 10.33 1.32
C MET A 95 4.11 9.30 1.06
N ALA A 96 5.35 9.76 0.93
CA ALA A 96 6.53 8.90 0.78
C ALA A 96 6.73 7.93 1.96
N GLN A 97 6.32 8.30 3.18
CA GLN A 97 6.38 7.41 4.35
C GLN A 97 5.39 6.24 4.30
N LEU A 98 4.38 6.27 3.43
CA LEU A 98 3.37 5.22 3.28
C LEU A 98 3.60 4.35 2.04
N LEU A 99 4.38 4.84 1.08
CA LEU A 99 4.67 4.16 -0.17
C LEU A 99 6.04 3.45 -0.10
N SER A 100 6.24 2.46 -0.96
CA SER A 100 7.57 1.96 -1.30
C SER A 100 8.30 2.96 -2.19
N ASP A 101 9.60 2.78 -2.38
CA ASP A 101 10.47 3.70 -3.12
C ASP A 101 10.03 3.96 -4.57
N ASN A 102 9.29 3.02 -5.18
CA ASN A 102 8.74 3.21 -6.51
C ASN A 102 7.49 4.12 -6.54
N GLY A 103 6.95 4.53 -5.39
CA GLY A 103 5.77 5.40 -5.31
C GLY A 103 4.45 4.74 -5.72
N LEU A 104 4.43 3.42 -5.97
CA LEU A 104 3.26 2.68 -6.44
C LEU A 104 2.67 1.76 -5.37
N TYR A 105 3.50 1.04 -4.63
CA TYR A 105 3.02 0.09 -3.63
C TYR A 105 3.03 0.71 -2.24
N LEU A 106 2.17 0.21 -1.36
CA LEU A 106 2.23 0.56 0.05
C LEU A 106 3.37 -0.20 0.72
N ASN A 107 4.10 0.50 1.58
CA ASN A 107 4.98 -0.17 2.54
C ASN A 107 4.16 -0.69 3.74
N ASN A 108 4.83 -1.23 4.76
CA ASN A 108 4.16 -1.78 5.94
C ASN A 108 3.27 -0.75 6.66
N LYS A 109 3.74 0.50 6.81
CA LYS A 109 2.96 1.59 7.43
C LYS A 109 1.74 1.95 6.58
N GLY A 110 1.90 1.99 5.25
CA GLY A 110 0.81 2.21 4.31
C GLY A 110 -0.27 1.14 4.40
N ASN A 111 0.10 -0.14 4.44
CA ASN A 111 -0.85 -1.25 4.58
C ASN A 111 -1.62 -1.19 5.91
N ILE A 112 -0.95 -0.85 7.02
CA ILE A 112 -1.61 -0.63 8.31
C ILE A 112 -2.60 0.53 8.23
N ALA A 113 -2.24 1.63 7.55
CA ALA A 113 -3.13 2.77 7.37
C ALA A 113 -4.40 2.41 6.55
N VAL A 114 -4.27 1.60 5.49
CA VAL A 114 -5.42 1.04 4.75
C VAL A 114 -6.31 0.25 5.70
N ALA A 115 -5.74 -0.71 6.41
CA ALA A 115 -6.49 -1.62 7.29
C ALA A 115 -7.25 -0.85 8.38
N ARG A 116 -6.61 0.14 9.01
CA ARG A 116 -7.26 1.01 10.01
C ARG A 116 -8.45 1.78 9.43
N LEU A 117 -8.33 2.29 8.20
CA LEU A 117 -9.46 2.95 7.55
C LEU A 117 -10.61 1.96 7.29
N MET A 118 -10.30 0.76 6.82
CA MET A 118 -11.30 -0.28 6.58
C MET A 118 -12.06 -0.63 7.86
N ILE A 119 -11.32 -0.93 8.93
CA ILE A 119 -11.87 -1.21 10.27
C ILE A 119 -12.80 -0.08 10.73
N LYS A 120 -12.33 1.17 10.63
CA LYS A 120 -13.09 2.35 11.04
C LYS A 120 -14.39 2.51 10.24
N GLN A 121 -14.35 2.31 8.92
CA GLN A 121 -15.53 2.49 8.06
C GLN A 121 -16.53 1.34 8.16
N LEU A 122 -16.04 0.12 8.36
CA LEU A 122 -16.88 -1.06 8.58
C LEU A 122 -17.41 -1.12 10.02
N ARG A 123 -16.97 -0.21 10.91
CA ARG A 123 -17.33 -0.15 12.33
C ARG A 123 -17.10 -1.49 13.05
N VAL A 124 -16.05 -2.20 12.64
CA VAL A 124 -15.64 -3.44 13.31
C VAL A 124 -14.91 -3.03 14.58
N GLU A 125 -15.40 -3.44 15.74
CA GLU A 125 -14.64 -3.33 16.98
C GLU A 125 -13.42 -4.25 16.89
N CYS A 126 -12.24 -3.65 16.80
CA CYS A 126 -10.98 -4.39 16.72
C CYS A 126 -10.15 -4.05 17.93
N HIS A 127 -9.94 -4.99 18.84
CA HIS A 127 -8.79 -4.96 19.74
C HIS A 127 -7.55 -5.30 18.90
N LEU A 128 -6.96 -4.29 18.25
CA LEU A 128 -5.65 -4.46 17.63
C LEU A 128 -4.61 -4.59 18.75
N PRO A 129 -3.76 -5.62 18.76
CA PRO A 129 -2.77 -5.76 19.82
C PRO A 129 -1.70 -4.66 19.73
N ASP A 130 -1.11 -4.30 20.86
CA ASP A 130 -0.17 -3.18 21.07
C ASP A 130 1.15 -3.24 20.24
N TRP A 131 1.35 -4.26 19.39
CA TRP A 131 2.49 -4.30 18.47
C TRP A 131 2.44 -3.22 17.38
N CYS A 132 1.35 -2.42 17.30
CA CYS A 132 1.34 -1.19 16.51
C CYS A 132 2.35 -0.13 16.98
N ASP A 133 2.90 -0.24 18.19
CA ASP A 133 3.95 0.65 18.71
C ASP A 133 5.37 0.28 18.28
N TYR A 134 5.57 -0.85 17.58
CA TYR A 134 6.91 -1.31 17.16
C TYR A 134 7.61 -0.37 16.16
N PHE A 135 6.88 0.52 15.47
CA PHE A 135 7.47 1.51 14.56
C PHE A 135 7.83 2.86 15.23
N SER A 136 7.40 3.07 16.48
CA SER A 136 7.80 4.23 17.29
C SER A 136 9.22 4.05 17.85
N LEU A 137 9.68 2.80 17.99
CA LEU A 137 11.00 2.46 18.55
C LEU A 137 12.13 2.37 17.51
N SER A 138 11.83 2.16 16.23
CA SER A 138 12.88 2.14 15.17
C SER A 138 13.29 3.53 14.68
N SER A 139 12.62 4.60 15.15
CA SER A 139 12.95 5.99 14.82
C SER A 139 13.95 6.63 15.79
N GLN A 140 14.33 5.94 16.88
CA GLN A 140 15.28 6.47 17.87
C GLN A 140 16.73 6.00 17.70
N ASN A 141 17.04 5.09 16.77
CA ASN A 141 18.40 4.55 16.61
C ASN A 141 19.24 5.15 15.49
N ASN A 142 18.89 6.33 14.96
CA ASN A 142 19.79 7.07 14.08
C ASN A 142 20.13 8.43 14.70
N SER A 143 21.19 8.44 15.51
CA SER A 143 22.04 9.61 15.74
C SER A 143 23.51 9.17 15.68
N PRO A 144 24.42 10.01 15.13
CA PRO A 144 25.78 9.61 14.79
C PRO A 144 26.75 9.73 15.99
N SER A 145 27.89 9.03 15.86
CA SER A 145 29.03 8.90 16.80
C SER A 145 28.89 7.72 17.78
N GLN A 146 29.88 6.83 17.97
CA GLN A 146 31.31 7.10 18.14
C GLN A 146 32.21 6.00 17.57
N ASN A 147 33.39 6.41 17.10
CA ASN A 147 34.53 5.56 16.77
C ASN A 147 35.00 4.75 18.00
N SER A 148 35.06 3.43 17.85
CA SER A 148 35.95 2.55 18.62
C SER A 148 36.43 1.43 17.69
N PRO A 149 37.74 1.15 17.59
CA PRO A 149 38.20 0.01 16.81
C PRO A 149 37.80 -1.30 17.51
N PRO A 150 37.58 -2.39 16.77
CA PRO A 150 37.14 -3.66 17.34
C PRO A 150 38.24 -4.27 18.24
N PRO A 151 37.86 -5.01 19.29
CA PRO A 151 38.81 -5.62 20.23
C PRO A 151 39.64 -6.72 19.55
N GLN A 152 40.95 -6.69 19.81
CA GLN A 152 41.88 -7.75 19.43
C GLN A 152 41.61 -9.00 20.28
N ASN A 153 41.12 -10.06 19.64
CA ASN A 153 41.08 -11.39 20.26
C ASN A 153 42.46 -12.04 20.15
N ASN A 154 43.11 -12.20 21.29
CA ASN A 154 44.27 -13.07 21.47
C ASN A 154 43.88 -14.53 21.20
N LEU A 155 44.37 -15.09 20.11
CA LEU A 155 44.45 -16.54 19.90
C LEU A 155 45.83 -17.03 20.39
N PRO A 156 45.91 -18.10 21.21
CA PRO A 156 47.20 -18.70 21.52
C PRO A 156 47.76 -19.42 20.30
N SER A 157 49.04 -19.15 20.08
CA SER A 157 49.96 -19.70 19.09
C SER A 157 49.90 -21.21 18.93
N GLN A 158 49.84 -21.69 17.68
CA GLN A 158 50.61 -22.85 17.22
C GLN A 158 50.76 -22.90 15.68
N ALA A 159 52.01 -23.17 15.28
CA ALA A 159 52.51 -23.74 14.02
C ALA A 159 52.55 -22.89 12.73
N MET A 160 53.74 -22.32 12.54
CA MET A 160 54.51 -22.15 11.29
C MET A 160 54.09 -23.00 10.07
N ALA A 161 54.03 -22.37 8.89
CA ALA A 161 55.06 -22.53 7.84
C ALA A 161 54.75 -21.68 6.59
N ALA A 162 55.84 -21.22 5.98
CA ALA A 162 56.01 -20.39 4.79
C ALA A 162 55.10 -20.69 3.59
N PHE A 163 54.81 -19.66 2.79
CA PHE A 163 55.37 -19.52 1.43
C PHE A 163 55.22 -18.08 0.89
N SER A 164 56.21 -17.69 0.11
CA SER A 164 56.53 -16.34 -0.35
C SER A 164 56.29 -16.22 -1.87
N VAL A 165 55.92 -15.01 -2.34
CA VAL A 165 56.19 -14.46 -3.70
C VAL A 165 55.36 -15.12 -4.84
N LYS A 166 54.71 -14.44 -5.79
CA LYS A 166 54.91 -13.16 -6.50
C LYS A 166 53.58 -12.71 -7.08
#